data_AF-A0A960JAN9-F1
#
_entry.id   AF-A0A960JAN9-F1
#
_cell.length_a   1.000
_cell.length_b   1.000
_cell.length_c   1.000
_cell.angle_alpha   90.00
_cell.angle_beta   90.00
_cell.angle_gamma   90.00
#
_symmetry.space_group_name_H-M   'P 1'
#
loop_
_entity.id
_entity.type
_entity.pdbx_description
1 polymer ?
#
loop_
_entity_poly.entity_id
_entity_poly.type
_entity_poly.pdbx_seq_one_letter_code
_entity_poly.pdbx_strand_id
1 'polypeptide(L)' 'MKEFRCGDIVPGCTAKFRGATEEDILAQVAEHARTGHGIHDVPAELAEQVRSLIKPIAGETVH' A
#
# COMPACT_ATOMS: atom_id res chain seq x y z
N MET A 1 -4.96 -0.44 -13.21
CA MET A 1 -4.73 0.40 -12.01
C MET A 1 -4.87 -0.50 -10.78
N LYS A 2 -4.07 -0.25 -9.74
CA LYS A 2 -4.00 -1.07 -8.52
C LYS A 2 -4.22 -0.17 -7.30
N GLU A 3 -4.68 -0.75 -6.19
CA GLU A 3 -4.83 -0.07 -4.90
C GLU A 3 -4.31 -0.90 -3.73
N PHE A 4 -3.92 -0.21 -2.66
CA PHE A 4 -3.53 -0.79 -1.38
C PHE A 4 -4.03 0.10 -0.25
N ARG A 5 -4.38 -0.49 0.90
CA ARG A 5 -4.77 0.26 2.11
C ARG A 5 -3.84 -0.12 3.23
N CYS A 6 -3.20 0.89 3.84
CA CYS A 6 -2.28 0.66 4.95
C CYS A 6 -2.99 0.01 6.15
N GLY A 7 -4.29 0.28 6.31
CA GLY A 7 -5.13 -0.33 7.33
C GLY A 7 -5.22 -1.86 7.27
N ASP A 8 -4.90 -2.49 6.14
CA ASP A 8 -4.85 -3.95 6.01
C ASP A 8 -3.64 -4.55 6.77
N ILE A 9 -2.63 -3.74 7.13
CA ILE A 9 -1.43 -4.16 7.87
C ILE A 9 -1.19 -3.37 9.17
N VAL A 10 -1.47 -2.07 9.18
CA VAL A 10 -1.40 -1.21 10.37
C VAL A 10 -2.82 -0.87 10.83
N PRO A 11 -3.37 -1.56 11.84
CA PRO A 11 -4.71 -1.29 12.33
C PRO A 11 -4.82 0.17 12.81
N GLY A 12 -5.85 0.87 12.34
CA GLY A 12 -6.08 2.28 12.62
C GLY A 12 -5.49 3.25 11.58
N CYS A 13 -4.65 2.78 10.64
CA CYS A 13 -4.20 3.62 9.53
C CYS A 13 -5.25 3.67 8.40
N THR A 14 -5.66 4.87 8.01
CA THR A 14 -6.67 5.09 6.95
C THR A 14 -6.06 5.41 5.59
N ALA A 15 -4.73 5.40 5.46
CA ALA A 15 -4.03 5.72 4.22
C ALA A 15 -4.39 4.70 3.11
N LYS A 16 -4.63 5.22 1.90
CA LYS A 16 -4.90 4.44 0.69
C LYS A 16 -3.99 4.92 -0.41
N PHE A 17 -3.43 3.96 -1.15
CA PHE A 17 -2.48 4.19 -2.22
C PHE A 17 -3.05 3.61 -3.50
N ARG A 18 -2.82 4.32 -4.61
CA ARG A 18 -3.23 3.89 -5.95
C ARG A 18 -2.11 4.14 -6.92
N GLY A 19 -1.91 3.19 -7.83
CA GLY A 19 -0.83 3.26 -8.79
C GLY A 19 -1.12 2.47 -10.06
N ALA A 20 -0.33 2.73 -11.10
CA ALA A 20 -0.37 1.94 -12.33
C ALA A 20 0.19 0.53 -12.10
N THR A 21 1.25 0.43 -11.29
CA THR A 21 1.99 -0.79 -10.96
C THR A 21 2.09 -0.99 -9.44
N GLU A 22 2.58 -2.16 -9.03
CA GLU A 22 2.85 -2.42 -7.60
C GLU A 22 4.03 -1.57 -7.10
N GLU A 23 5.03 -1.35 -7.93
CA GLU A 23 6.20 -0.52 -7.61
C GLU A 23 5.82 0.93 -7.29
N ASP A 24 4.87 1.50 -8.06
CA ASP A 24 4.34 2.84 -7.80
C ASP A 24 3.66 2.93 -6.43
N ILE A 25 2.90 1.89 -6.07
CA ILE A 25 2.26 1.80 -4.74
C ILE A 25 3.32 1.64 -3.64
N LEU A 26 4.33 0.80 -3.84
CA LEU A 26 5.39 0.57 -2.85
C LEU A 26 6.21 1.82 -2.58
N ALA A 27 6.50 2.63 -3.61
CA ALA A 27 7.17 3.91 -3.43
C ALA A 27 6.37 4.85 -2.52
N GLN A 28 5.05 4.96 -2.75
CA GLN A 28 4.16 5.77 -1.92
C GLN A 28 4.06 5.21 -0.47
N VAL A 29 3.98 3.89 -0.31
CA VAL A 29 3.96 3.23 1.01
C VAL A 29 5.26 3.48 1.77
N ALA A 30 6.42 3.42 1.11
CA ALA A 30 7.70 3.69 1.72
C ALA A 30 7.83 5.15 2.21
N GLU A 31 7.33 6.11 1.43
CA GLU A 31 7.26 7.52 1.86
C GLU A 31 6.33 7.70 3.06
N HIS A 32 5.15 7.06 3.02
CA HIS A 32 4.20 7.10 4.12
C HIS A 32 4.75 6.46 5.40
N ALA A 33 5.43 5.32 5.29
CA ALA A 33 6.06 4.65 6.42
C ALA A 33 7.12 5.55 7.09
N ARG A 34 7.92 6.25 6.27
CA ARG A 34 8.93 7.21 6.75
C ARG A 34 8.31 8.40 7.47
N THR A 35 7.29 9.02 6.86
CA THR A 35 6.72 10.29 7.36
C THR A 35 5.66 10.11 8.44
N GLY A 36 4.80 9.10 8.30
CA GLY A 36 3.69 8.82 9.22
C GLY A 36 4.06 7.94 10.41
N HIS A 37 5.09 7.09 10.27
CA HIS A 37 5.45 6.11 11.29
C HIS A 37 6.94 6.15 11.71
N GLY A 38 7.78 6.98 11.08
CA GLY A 38 9.21 7.03 11.37
C GLY A 38 9.96 5.77 10.97
N ILE A 39 9.38 4.94 10.11
CA ILE A 39 9.97 3.69 9.63
C ILE A 39 10.83 4.02 8.42
N HIS A 40 12.14 4.11 8.63
CA HIS A 40 13.10 4.42 7.57
C HIS A 40 13.58 3.18 6.82
N ASP A 41 13.60 2.05 7.51
CA ASP A 41 14.00 0.75 6.98
C ASP A 41 12.75 -0.14 6.90
N VAL A 42 12.26 -0.35 5.69
CA VAL A 42 11.12 -1.25 5.43
C VAL A 42 11.73 -2.63 5.15
N PRO A 43 11.59 -3.61 6.07
CA PRO A 43 12.17 -4.92 5.86
C PRO A 43 11.54 -5.59 4.63
N ALA A 44 12.31 -6.45 3.95
CA ALA A 44 11.86 -7.11 2.73
C ALA A 44 10.53 -7.88 2.94
N GLU A 45 10.36 -8.54 4.09
CA GLU A 45 9.12 -9.24 4.43
C GLU A 45 7.90 -8.31 4.52
N LEU A 46 8.08 -7.07 4.98
CA LEU A 46 7.02 -6.07 5.00
C LEU A 46 6.68 -5.63 3.57
N ALA A 47 7.68 -5.43 2.72
CA ALA A 47 7.46 -5.08 1.31
C ALA A 47 6.73 -6.20 0.55
N GLU A 48 7.07 -7.47 0.81
CA GLU A 48 6.39 -8.63 0.22
C GLU A 48 4.94 -8.76 0.72
N GLN A 49 4.70 -8.51 2.01
CA GLN A 49 3.34 -8.47 2.56
C GLN A 49 2.50 -7.37 1.92
N VAL A 50 3.06 -6.16 1.79
CA VAL A 50 2.38 -5.05 1.10
C VAL A 50 2.05 -5.46 -0.34
N ARG A 51 2.99 -6.07 -1.08
CA ARG A 51 2.76 -6.57 -2.45
C ARG A 51 1.60 -7.56 -2.53
N SER A 52 1.56 -8.53 -1.61
CA SER A 52 0.51 -9.54 -1.57
C SER A 52 -0.89 -8.96 -1.31
N LEU A 53 -0.96 -7.79 -0.65
CA LEU A 53 -2.21 -7.09 -0.34
C LEU A 53 -2.63 -6.06 -1.40
N ILE A 54 -1.81 -5.81 -2.43
CA ILE A 54 -2.16 -4.93 -3.54
C ILE A 54 -3.25 -5.60 -4.38
N LYS A 55 -4.35 -4.88 -4.61
CA LYS A 55 -5.51 -5.38 -5.37
C LYS A 55 -5.66 -4.61 -6.68
N PRO A 56 -6.08 -5.25 -7.78
CA PRO A 56 -6.49 -4.53 -8.96
C PRO A 56 -7.71 -3.66 -8.62
N ILE A 57 -7.72 -2.41 -9.10
CA ILE A 57 -8.93 -1.62 -9.14
C ILE A 57 -9.73 -2.17 -10.32
N ALA A 58 -10.53 -3.19 -10.06
CA ALA A 58 -11.60 -3.56 -10.98
C ALA A 58 -12.56 -2.38 -10.99
N GLY A 59 -12.75 -1.79 -12.16
CA GLY A 59 -13.77 -0.77 -12.35
C GLY A 59 -15.09 -1.29 -11.81
N GLU A 60 -15.61 -0.58 -10.81
CA GLU A 60 -17.01 -0.53 -10.39
C GLU A 60 -17.86 -1.66 -10.97
N THR A 61 -18.05 -2.74 -10.19
CA THR A 61 -19.20 -3.61 -10.44
C THR A 61 -20.42 -2.76 -10.14
N VAL A 62 -20.96 -2.13 -11.18
CA VAL A 62 -22.28 -1.53 -11.19
C VAL A 62 -23.27 -2.61 -10.75
N HIS A 63 -23.91 -2.37 -9.61
CA HIS A 63 -25.11 -3.07 -9.19
C HIS A 63 -26.28 -2.12 -9.38
#